data_AF-A0A238ZUH5-F1
#
_entry.id   AF-A0A238ZUH5-F1
#
_cell.length_a   1.000
_cell.length_b   1.000
_cell.length_c   1.000
_cell.angle_alpha   90.00
_cell.angle_beta   90.00
_cell.angle_gamma   90.00
#
_symmetry.space_group_name_H-M   'P 1'
#
loop_
_entity.id
_entity.type
_entity.pdbx_description
1 polymer ?
#
loop_
_entity_poly.entity_id
_entity_poly.type
_entity_poly.pdbx_seq_one_letter_code
_entity_poly.pdbx_strand_id
1 'polypeptide(L)'
;MRFLSTLLISTLAGSLAVALSSCSANNDASPASADLAAGNDGKAGSLARFSVLNNTLYVVDNNSLRLFSLTNPAAPERGAVVPLGFGIETIYPRAPYLFLGTQRGMYIFDAGVPAQPKRVAFYEHVVSCDPVVVDDDYAYVTLRDGRTCGGGPNQLQVIDLSNLSAPRLAQSYPMRHPMGLGVDSTLLFVCDKDELKVFSTSTTPVLPAPQSFSINVSDVIPHRGQLLAIGPDGLYQYRYTGGKLTPLSHLPITPTN
;
A
#
# COMPACT_ATOMS: atom_id res chain seq x y z
N MET A 1 -21.09 -3.85 82.83
CA MET A 1 -21.42 -2.90 81.73
C MET A 1 -20.82 -3.46 80.43
N ARG A 2 -21.68 -3.71 79.43
CA ARG A 2 -21.44 -3.73 77.96
C ARG A 2 -20.40 -4.70 77.34
N PHE A 3 -20.95 -5.75 76.72
CA PHE A 3 -20.87 -6.15 75.30
C PHE A 3 -19.67 -5.75 74.39
N LEU A 4 -19.35 -6.73 73.53
CA LEU A 4 -19.13 -6.68 72.06
C LEU A 4 -17.73 -7.07 71.52
N SER A 5 -17.62 -8.34 71.09
CA SER A 5 -17.21 -8.79 69.75
C SER A 5 -16.70 -7.73 68.76
N THR A 6 -15.52 -7.96 68.17
CA THR A 6 -15.36 -7.82 66.70
C THR A 6 -14.22 -8.68 66.17
N LEU A 7 -14.56 -9.42 65.12
CA LEU A 7 -13.79 -10.33 64.28
C LEU A 7 -13.12 -9.52 63.15
N LEU A 8 -11.87 -9.81 62.78
CA LEU A 8 -11.33 -9.41 61.47
C LEU A 8 -10.71 -10.62 60.76
N ILE A 9 -11.13 -10.78 59.51
CA ILE A 9 -10.96 -11.92 58.61
C ILE A 9 -9.99 -11.51 57.49
N SER A 10 -9.17 -12.49 57.07
CA SER A 10 -8.60 -12.74 55.72
C SER A 10 -7.58 -11.74 55.13
N THR A 11 -6.71 -12.10 54.17
CA THR A 11 -6.68 -13.21 53.18
C THR A 11 -5.23 -13.55 52.78
N LEU A 12 -5.05 -14.81 52.40
CA LEU A 12 -3.88 -15.45 51.80
C LEU A 12 -3.66 -14.97 50.34
N ALA A 13 -2.44 -14.57 49.97
CA ALA A 13 -2.08 -14.30 48.58
C ALA A 13 -1.19 -15.43 48.03
N GLY A 14 -1.77 -16.31 47.22
CA GLY A 14 -1.05 -17.30 46.42
C GLY A 14 -0.72 -16.74 45.05
N SER A 15 0.55 -16.74 44.67
CA SER A 15 1.05 -16.29 43.37
C SER A 15 0.94 -17.43 42.35
N LEU A 16 0.07 -17.27 41.36
CA LEU A 16 -0.09 -18.19 40.23
C LEU A 16 0.84 -17.75 39.08
N ALA A 17 1.84 -18.57 38.75
CA ALA A 17 2.72 -18.36 37.61
C ALA A 17 1.96 -18.71 36.31
N VAL A 18 1.80 -17.72 35.43
CA VAL A 18 1.20 -17.88 34.10
C VAL A 18 2.30 -18.21 33.08
N ALA A 19 2.04 -19.25 32.28
CA ALA A 19 2.93 -19.77 31.25
C ALA A 19 3.15 -18.78 30.10
N LEU A 20 4.38 -18.75 29.58
CA LEU A 20 4.77 -18.04 28.37
C LEU A 20 4.22 -18.79 27.14
N SER A 21 3.30 -18.15 26.42
CA SER A 21 2.79 -18.64 25.14
C SER A 21 3.63 -18.11 23.99
N SER A 22 4.16 -19.04 23.21
CA SER A 22 4.84 -18.89 21.92
C SER A 22 4.10 -17.99 20.93
N CYS A 23 4.82 -17.10 20.24
CA CYS A 23 4.28 -16.31 19.13
C CYS A 23 4.09 -17.21 17.89
N SER A 24 2.84 -17.35 17.44
CA SER A 24 2.50 -17.80 16.09
C SER A 24 2.36 -16.55 15.20
N ALA A 25 3.08 -16.51 14.08
CA ALA A 25 2.88 -15.48 13.06
C ALA A 25 1.55 -15.77 12.35
N ASN A 26 0.51 -15.01 12.67
CA ASN A 26 -0.78 -15.11 12.00
C ASN A 26 -0.81 -14.18 10.78
N ASN A 27 -1.21 -14.70 9.62
CA ASN A 27 -1.36 -13.96 8.35
C ASN A 27 -2.59 -13.04 8.32
N ASP A 28 -3.04 -12.56 9.48
CA ASP A 28 -4.19 -11.68 9.60
C ASP A 28 -3.75 -10.22 9.66
N ALA A 29 -4.42 -9.37 8.89
CA ALA A 29 -4.32 -7.93 9.10
C ALA A 29 -4.99 -7.59 10.45
N SER A 30 -4.18 -7.44 11.50
CA SER A 30 -4.70 -7.27 12.87
C SER A 30 -4.96 -5.79 13.21
N PRO A 31 -6.10 -5.48 13.86
CA PRO A 31 -6.37 -4.14 14.40
C PRO A 31 -5.59 -3.81 15.67
N ALA A 32 -4.92 -4.78 16.33
CA ALA A 32 -4.25 -4.55 17.62
C ALA A 32 -2.93 -3.75 17.51
N SER A 33 -2.40 -3.57 16.30
CA SER A 33 -1.29 -2.65 15.99
C SER A 33 -1.78 -1.25 15.56
N ALA A 34 -3.10 -1.00 15.57
CA ALA A 34 -3.69 0.25 15.09
C ALA A 34 -3.63 1.40 16.10
N ASP A 35 -3.44 1.14 17.39
CA ASP A 35 -3.50 2.18 18.44
C ASP A 35 -2.12 2.79 18.81
N LEU A 36 -1.00 2.26 18.32
CA LEU A 36 0.35 2.69 18.74
C LEU A 36 1.16 3.46 17.67
N ALA A 37 0.59 3.73 16.50
CA ALA A 37 1.22 4.55 15.47
C ALA A 37 0.26 5.68 15.04
N ALA A 38 0.16 6.70 15.89
CA ALA A 38 -0.36 8.01 15.54
C ALA A 38 0.59 8.69 14.52
N GLY A 39 0.50 8.25 13.26
CA GLY A 39 1.00 8.93 12.06
C GLY A 39 -0.20 9.08 11.12
N ASN A 40 -0.89 10.21 11.23
CA ASN A 40 -2.21 10.50 10.66
C ASN A 40 -2.19 10.81 9.14
N ASP A 41 -1.37 10.13 8.35
CA ASP A 41 -1.35 10.32 6.90
C ASP A 41 -2.23 9.25 6.22
N GLY A 42 -3.06 9.68 5.27
CA GLY A 42 -3.90 8.76 4.49
C GLY A 42 -3.07 7.74 3.69
N LYS A 43 -3.58 6.52 3.49
CA LYS A 43 -2.93 5.51 2.64
C LYS A 43 -3.15 5.86 1.17
N ALA A 44 -2.07 6.07 0.42
CA ALA A 44 -2.12 6.27 -1.03
C ALA A 44 -2.46 4.95 -1.75
N GLY A 45 -3.36 5.02 -2.72
CA GLY A 45 -3.61 3.94 -3.67
C GLY A 45 -2.53 3.86 -4.76
N SER A 46 -2.54 2.79 -5.54
CA SER A 46 -1.53 2.59 -6.59
C SER A 46 -1.64 3.56 -7.77
N LEU A 47 -2.82 4.15 -7.98
CA LEU A 47 -3.08 5.16 -9.00
C LEU A 47 -2.93 6.60 -8.46
N ALA A 48 -2.38 6.77 -7.26
CA ALA A 48 -2.23 8.09 -6.65
C ALA A 48 -1.26 8.97 -7.46
N ARG A 49 -1.63 10.25 -7.61
CA ARG A 49 -0.78 11.29 -8.22
C ARG A 49 -0.27 12.33 -7.22
N PHE A 50 -0.56 12.11 -5.95
CA PHE A 50 0.03 12.84 -4.86
C PHE A 50 0.15 11.95 -3.64
N SER A 51 1.09 12.28 -2.77
CA SER A 51 1.28 11.59 -1.51
C SER A 51 1.88 12.51 -0.46
N VAL A 52 1.64 12.21 0.81
CA VAL A 52 2.24 12.91 1.94
C VAL A 52 3.35 12.05 2.52
N LEU A 53 4.53 12.65 2.71
CA LEU A 53 5.65 12.01 3.39
C LEU A 53 6.40 13.09 4.17
N ASN A 54 6.63 12.86 5.47
CA ASN A 54 7.37 13.77 6.36
C ASN A 54 6.86 15.22 6.28
N ASN A 55 5.54 15.40 6.44
CA ASN A 55 4.91 16.73 6.47
C ASN A 55 5.13 17.55 5.18
N THR A 56 5.31 16.85 4.05
CA THR A 56 5.42 17.43 2.71
C THR A 56 4.47 16.69 1.78
N LEU A 57 3.65 17.45 1.05
CA LEU A 57 2.83 16.94 -0.04
C LEU A 57 3.67 16.92 -1.32
N TYR A 58 3.82 15.74 -1.90
CA TYR A 58 4.47 15.49 -3.17
C TYR A 58 3.39 15.27 -4.22
N VAL A 59 3.40 16.03 -5.30
CA VAL A 59 2.44 15.93 -6.40
C VAL A 59 3.20 15.67 -7.68
N VAL A 60 2.81 14.64 -8.43
CA VAL A 60 3.33 14.40 -9.77
C VAL A 60 2.35 14.92 -10.81
N ASP A 61 2.88 15.64 -11.79
CA ASP A 61 2.22 15.80 -13.10
C ASP A 61 3.01 15.01 -14.15
N ASN A 62 2.64 15.14 -15.42
CA ASN A 62 3.22 14.30 -16.49
C ASN A 62 4.75 14.45 -16.67
N ASN A 63 5.38 15.51 -16.13
CA ASN A 63 6.79 15.80 -16.33
C ASN A 63 7.49 16.47 -15.13
N SER A 64 6.86 16.55 -13.96
CA SER A 64 7.47 17.17 -12.79
C SER A 64 6.94 16.62 -11.47
N LEU A 65 7.80 16.69 -10.45
CA LEU A 65 7.46 16.48 -9.06
C LEU A 65 7.42 17.84 -8.36
N ARG A 66 6.27 18.19 -7.80
CA ARG A 66 5.99 19.46 -7.12
C ARG A 66 5.81 19.22 -5.63
N LEU A 67 6.44 20.06 -4.83
CA LEU A 67 6.45 19.93 -3.39
C LEU A 67 5.64 21.05 -2.74
N PHE A 68 4.95 20.71 -1.66
CA PHE A 68 4.31 21.67 -0.78
C PHE A 68 4.61 21.29 0.67
N SER A 69 5.21 22.21 1.43
CA SER A 69 5.39 22.05 2.87
C SER A 69 4.03 22.09 3.55
N LEU A 70 3.78 21.12 4.44
CA LEU A 70 2.59 21.06 5.28
C LEU A 70 2.89 21.46 6.72
N THR A 71 3.97 22.20 6.99
CA THR A 71 4.30 22.70 8.35
C THR A 71 3.12 23.46 8.96
N ASN A 72 2.39 24.18 8.10
CA ASN A 72 1.04 24.67 8.40
C ASN A 72 0.04 24.05 7.41
N PRO A 73 -0.69 22.98 7.77
CA PRO A 73 -1.63 22.32 6.86
C PRO A 73 -2.78 23.22 6.38
N ALA A 74 -3.13 24.25 7.16
CA ALA A 74 -4.16 25.22 6.77
C ALA A 74 -3.66 26.24 5.73
N ALA A 75 -2.34 26.34 5.53
CA ALA A 75 -1.71 27.19 4.53
C ALA A 75 -0.44 26.51 3.96
N PRO A 76 -0.58 25.51 3.08
CA PRO A 76 0.56 24.81 2.49
C PRO A 76 1.48 25.77 1.73
N GLU A 77 2.78 25.67 1.97
CA GLU A 77 3.78 26.53 1.32
C GLU A 77 4.39 25.83 0.10
N ARG A 78 4.38 26.49 -1.05
CA ARG A 78 4.97 25.94 -2.28
C ARG A 78 6.49 25.78 -2.12
N GLY A 79 6.98 24.57 -2.36
CA GLY A 79 8.39 24.24 -2.38
C GLY A 79 8.97 24.12 -3.79
N ALA A 80 9.96 23.24 -3.93
CA ALA A 80 10.66 23.00 -5.18
C ALA A 80 9.74 22.38 -6.26
N VAL A 81 10.11 22.63 -7.52
CA VAL A 81 9.63 21.87 -8.68
C VAL A 81 10.83 21.12 -9.24
N VAL A 82 10.77 19.80 -9.21
CA VAL A 82 11.82 18.93 -9.74
C VAL A 82 11.38 18.47 -11.14
N PRO A 83 12.08 18.89 -12.21
CA PRO A 83 11.79 18.40 -13.55
C PRO A 83 12.05 16.90 -13.64
N LEU A 84 11.13 16.19 -14.28
CA LEU A 84 11.20 14.76 -14.56
C LEU A 84 11.15 14.51 -16.07
N GLY A 85 11.36 13.26 -16.48
CA GLY A 85 11.05 12.81 -17.83
C GLY A 85 9.54 12.81 -18.10
N PHE A 86 9.16 12.56 -19.35
CA PHE A 86 7.76 12.43 -19.74
C PHE A 86 7.15 11.11 -19.25
N GLY A 87 5.83 11.15 -19.02
CA GLY A 87 5.03 9.95 -18.82
C GLY A 87 4.95 9.49 -17.37
N ILE A 88 5.07 10.40 -16.41
CA ILE A 88 4.84 10.07 -15.00
C ILE A 88 3.35 9.79 -14.76
N GLU A 89 3.05 8.63 -14.21
CA GLU A 89 1.68 8.15 -14.02
C GLU A 89 1.29 8.19 -12.55
N THR A 90 2.16 7.73 -11.65
CA THR A 90 1.82 7.47 -10.24
C THR A 90 2.93 7.89 -9.28
N ILE A 91 2.60 8.01 -8.00
CA ILE A 91 3.55 8.20 -6.90
C ILE A 91 3.15 7.34 -5.70
N TYR A 92 4.10 6.56 -5.19
CA TYR A 92 3.94 5.71 -4.01
C TYR A 92 5.01 6.04 -2.96
N PRO A 93 4.64 6.34 -1.71
CA PRO A 93 5.60 6.61 -0.64
C PRO A 93 6.05 5.31 0.06
N ARG A 94 7.35 5.21 0.34
CA ARG A 94 7.88 4.29 1.37
C ARG A 94 9.06 4.97 2.04
N ALA A 95 8.81 5.58 3.20
CA ALA A 95 9.76 6.43 3.90
C ALA A 95 11.18 5.81 3.98
N PRO A 96 12.24 6.58 3.69
CA PRO A 96 12.26 7.98 3.23
C PRO A 96 12.12 8.15 1.71
N TYR A 97 11.74 7.12 0.96
CA TYR A 97 11.75 7.12 -0.50
C TYR A 97 10.38 7.37 -1.12
N LEU A 98 10.40 7.84 -2.37
CA LEU A 98 9.26 7.98 -3.27
C LEU A 98 9.51 7.14 -4.53
N PHE A 99 8.50 6.41 -4.95
CA PHE A 99 8.53 5.57 -6.14
C PHE A 99 7.54 6.14 -7.14
N LEU A 100 8.03 6.55 -8.30
CA LEU A 100 7.20 7.21 -9.33
C LEU A 100 7.10 6.28 -10.52
N GLY A 101 5.91 5.72 -10.74
CA GLY A 101 5.60 4.90 -11.92
C GLY A 101 5.51 5.77 -13.17
N THR A 102 6.00 5.24 -14.28
CA THR A 102 6.02 5.89 -15.58
C THR A 102 5.82 4.86 -16.67
N GLN A 103 5.33 5.30 -17.82
CA GLN A 103 5.08 4.39 -18.93
C GLN A 103 6.28 3.52 -19.35
N ARG A 104 7.52 3.88 -18.98
CA ARG A 104 8.74 3.15 -19.31
C ARG A 104 9.48 2.54 -18.12
N GLY A 105 8.99 2.72 -16.90
CA GLY A 105 9.78 2.37 -15.74
C GLY A 105 9.43 3.13 -14.49
N MET A 106 10.17 2.83 -13.42
CA MET A 106 9.94 3.39 -12.11
C MET A 106 11.16 4.22 -11.68
N TYR A 107 10.95 5.49 -11.35
CA TYR A 107 11.95 6.29 -10.65
C TYR A 107 11.94 5.99 -9.16
N ILE A 108 13.12 5.96 -8.55
CA ILE A 108 13.30 5.93 -7.10
C ILE A 108 13.93 7.25 -6.67
N PHE A 109 13.26 7.99 -5.80
CA PHE A 109 13.75 9.22 -5.19
C PHE A 109 13.94 9.04 -3.69
N ASP A 110 15.08 9.50 -3.18
CA ASP A 110 15.31 9.72 -1.75
C ASP A 110 14.69 11.07 -1.37
N ALA A 111 13.71 11.06 -0.47
CA ALA A 111 13.04 12.22 0.09
C ALA A 111 13.34 12.40 1.60
N GLY A 112 14.48 11.87 2.07
CA GLY A 112 14.95 12.03 3.45
C GLY A 112 15.21 13.49 3.85
N VAL A 113 15.52 14.34 2.86
CA VAL A 113 15.45 15.81 3.00
C VAL A 113 14.22 16.29 2.23
N PRO A 114 13.08 16.58 2.90
CA PRO A 114 11.81 16.71 2.20
C PRO A 114 11.78 17.78 1.10
N ALA A 115 12.48 18.90 1.31
CA ALA A 115 12.55 20.00 0.35
C ALA A 115 13.50 19.74 -0.84
N GLN A 116 14.28 18.64 -0.81
CA GLN A 116 15.35 18.35 -1.78
C GLN A 116 15.39 16.86 -2.15
N PRO A 117 14.33 16.31 -2.78
CA PRO A 117 14.33 14.90 -3.17
C PRO A 117 15.39 14.65 -4.25
N LYS A 118 16.13 13.56 -4.11
CA LYS A 118 17.25 13.18 -5.01
C LYS A 118 16.95 11.87 -5.70
N ARG A 119 17.14 11.81 -7.02
CA ARG A 119 16.99 10.56 -7.77
C ARG A 119 18.09 9.58 -7.34
N VAL A 120 17.68 8.40 -6.91
CA VAL A 120 18.54 7.26 -6.57
C VAL A 120 18.79 6.40 -7.81
N ALA A 121 17.71 5.99 -8.48
CA ALA A 121 17.77 5.12 -9.65
C ALA A 121 16.56 5.29 -10.57
N PHE A 122 16.63 4.63 -11.72
CA PHE A 122 15.51 4.38 -12.62
C PHE A 122 15.54 2.91 -13.05
N TYR A 123 14.45 2.19 -12.79
CA TYR A 123 14.23 0.83 -13.27
C TYR A 123 13.45 0.90 -14.58
N GLU A 124 14.05 0.47 -15.70
CA GLU A 124 13.37 0.46 -17.00
C GLU A 124 12.61 -0.85 -17.24
N HIS A 125 11.39 -0.75 -17.75
CA HIS A 125 10.64 -1.87 -18.31
C HIS A 125 10.04 -1.51 -19.68
N VAL A 126 9.42 -2.50 -20.33
CA VAL A 126 8.72 -2.29 -21.61
C VAL A 126 7.56 -1.31 -21.45
N VAL A 127 7.26 -0.56 -22.50
CA VAL A 127 6.21 0.47 -22.45
C VAL A 127 4.85 -0.14 -22.07
N SER A 128 4.25 0.31 -20.95
CA SER A 128 2.99 -0.23 -20.38
C SER A 128 2.38 0.78 -19.41
N CYS A 129 1.09 0.66 -19.04
CA CYS A 129 0.60 1.38 -17.86
C CYS A 129 1.09 0.65 -16.61
N ASP A 130 1.66 1.38 -15.65
CA ASP A 130 2.47 0.79 -14.57
C ASP A 130 2.19 1.39 -13.17
N PRO A 131 1.04 1.10 -12.54
CA PRO A 131 0.92 1.42 -11.13
C PRO A 131 1.91 0.59 -10.32
N VAL A 132 2.50 1.24 -9.32
CA VAL A 132 3.52 0.67 -8.44
C VAL A 132 3.03 0.73 -7.01
N VAL A 133 3.18 -0.38 -6.28
CA VAL A 133 3.15 -0.37 -4.83
C VAL A 133 4.41 -1.02 -4.31
N VAL A 134 4.85 -0.60 -3.13
CA VAL A 134 6.14 -0.98 -2.60
C VAL A 134 5.98 -1.48 -1.17
N ASP A 135 6.62 -2.60 -0.86
CA ASP A 135 6.87 -3.07 0.50
C ASP A 135 8.35 -2.83 0.91
N ASP A 136 8.79 -3.40 2.02
CA ASP A 136 10.12 -3.12 2.57
C ASP A 136 11.27 -3.48 1.62
N ASP A 137 11.21 -4.60 0.91
CA ASP A 137 12.33 -5.09 0.10
C ASP A 137 11.97 -5.27 -1.37
N TYR A 138 10.71 -5.09 -1.74
CA TYR A 138 10.21 -5.36 -3.08
C TYR A 138 9.20 -4.31 -3.57
N ALA A 139 9.25 -4.03 -4.87
CA ALA A 139 8.18 -3.34 -5.58
C ALA A 139 7.32 -4.35 -6.34
N TYR A 140 6.03 -4.08 -6.39
CA TYR A 140 5.07 -4.79 -7.22
C TYR A 140 4.56 -3.85 -8.29
N VAL A 141 4.64 -4.29 -9.54
CA VAL A 141 4.28 -3.47 -10.71
C VAL A 141 3.36 -4.29 -11.59
N THR A 142 2.17 -3.79 -11.89
CA THR A 142 1.33 -4.38 -12.94
C THR A 142 1.68 -3.72 -14.26
N LEU A 143 1.95 -4.53 -15.28
CA LEU A 143 2.10 -4.06 -16.65
C LEU A 143 0.86 -4.45 -17.42
N ARG A 144 0.30 -3.48 -18.14
CA ARG A 144 -0.93 -3.64 -18.91
C ARG A 144 -0.82 -3.03 -20.29
N ASP A 145 -1.32 -3.74 -21.28
CA ASP A 145 -1.54 -3.22 -22.62
C ASP A 145 -2.69 -2.17 -22.67
N GLY A 146 -2.63 -1.27 -23.64
CA GLY A 146 -3.68 -0.26 -23.82
C GLY A 146 -3.29 0.86 -24.77
N ARG A 147 -4.30 1.44 -25.44
CA ARG A 147 -4.07 2.48 -26.47
C ARG A 147 -3.24 3.67 -25.99
N THR A 148 -3.31 4.00 -24.70
CA THR A 148 -2.61 5.15 -24.09
C THR A 148 -1.23 4.82 -23.52
N CYS A 149 -0.88 3.54 -23.36
CA CYS A 149 0.35 3.10 -22.70
C CYS A 149 1.12 2.01 -23.48
N GLY A 150 0.82 1.82 -24.77
CA GLY A 150 1.51 0.86 -25.63
C GLY A 150 0.95 -0.57 -25.61
N GLY A 151 1.71 -1.50 -26.17
CA GLY A 151 1.32 -2.91 -26.35
C GLY A 151 2.21 -3.88 -25.56
N GLY A 152 2.67 -3.48 -24.38
CA GLY A 152 3.45 -4.35 -23.50
C GLY A 152 2.67 -5.57 -22.98
N PRO A 153 3.32 -6.49 -22.29
CA PRO A 153 2.70 -7.71 -21.78
C PRO A 153 1.76 -7.42 -20.61
N ASN A 154 0.73 -8.26 -20.47
CA ASN A 154 -0.12 -8.27 -19.28
C ASN A 154 0.51 -9.16 -18.21
N GLN A 155 1.11 -8.55 -17.20
CA GLN A 155 1.84 -9.28 -16.15
C GLN A 155 1.96 -8.51 -14.84
N LEU A 156 2.21 -9.23 -13.75
CA LEU A 156 2.73 -8.69 -12.50
C LEU A 156 4.24 -8.90 -12.46
N GLN A 157 5.00 -7.86 -12.15
CA GLN A 157 6.44 -7.93 -11.86
C GLN A 157 6.69 -7.76 -10.36
N VAL A 158 7.63 -8.53 -9.84
CA VAL A 158 8.21 -8.37 -8.50
C VAL A 158 9.64 -7.88 -8.70
N ILE A 159 9.93 -6.67 -8.21
CA ILE A 159 11.22 -6.01 -8.36
C ILE A 159 11.95 -6.08 -7.01
N ASP A 160 13.16 -6.62 -7.01
CA ASP A 160 14.05 -6.64 -5.85
C ASP A 160 14.64 -5.23 -5.63
N LEU A 161 14.37 -4.67 -4.43
CA LEU A 161 14.83 -3.36 -3.98
C LEU A 161 15.94 -3.43 -2.93
N SER A 162 16.53 -4.61 -2.67
CA SER A 162 17.64 -4.77 -1.72
C SER A 162 18.83 -3.86 -2.01
N ASN A 163 19.00 -3.47 -3.29
CA ASN A 163 19.84 -2.35 -3.70
C ASN A 163 19.02 -1.33 -4.48
N LEU A 164 18.59 -0.25 -3.81
CA LEU A 164 17.81 0.84 -4.42
C LEU A 164 18.53 1.57 -5.55
N SER A 165 19.87 1.51 -5.61
CA SER A 165 20.65 2.09 -6.72
C SER A 165 20.69 1.20 -7.97
N ALA A 166 20.33 -0.09 -7.83
CA ALA A 166 20.31 -1.07 -8.90
C ALA A 166 19.12 -2.05 -8.73
N PRO A 167 17.87 -1.56 -8.77
CA PRO A 167 16.68 -2.41 -8.71
C PRO A 167 16.66 -3.39 -9.88
N ARG A 168 16.16 -4.61 -9.65
CA ARG A 168 16.14 -5.66 -10.68
C ARG A 168 14.88 -6.50 -10.64
N LEU A 169 14.46 -7.00 -11.79
CA LEU A 169 13.36 -7.96 -11.88
C LEU A 169 13.73 -9.25 -11.13
N ALA A 170 12.93 -9.62 -10.13
CA ALA A 170 13.10 -10.84 -9.37
C ALA A 170 12.20 -11.96 -9.89
N GLN A 171 10.92 -11.66 -10.16
CA GLN A 171 9.94 -12.59 -10.70
C GLN A 171 8.93 -11.88 -11.59
N SER A 172 8.28 -12.64 -12.47
CA SER A 172 7.14 -12.16 -13.25
C SER A 172 6.06 -13.23 -13.38
N TYR A 173 4.80 -12.80 -13.28
CA TYR A 173 3.62 -13.66 -13.34
C TYR A 173 2.69 -13.17 -14.45
N PRO A 174 2.23 -14.04 -15.37
CA PRO A 174 1.29 -13.66 -16.39
C PRO A 174 -0.07 -13.25 -15.78
N MET A 175 -0.68 -12.22 -16.34
CA MET A 175 -1.98 -11.69 -15.93
C MET A 175 -2.91 -11.56 -17.15
N ARG A 176 -4.21 -11.35 -16.92
CA ARG A 176 -5.19 -11.21 -18.01
C ARG A 176 -5.26 -9.77 -18.52
N HIS A 177 -5.47 -8.82 -17.61
CA HIS A 177 -5.55 -7.37 -17.83
C HIS A 177 -5.38 -6.65 -16.49
N PRO A 178 -4.16 -6.65 -15.90
CA PRO A 178 -3.98 -6.19 -14.53
C PRO A 178 -4.10 -4.68 -14.42
N MET A 179 -4.73 -4.16 -13.38
CA MET A 179 -4.97 -2.73 -13.17
C MET A 179 -4.31 -2.26 -11.88
N GLY A 180 -5.05 -1.60 -10.99
CA GLY A 180 -4.54 -1.18 -9.69
C GLY A 180 -4.21 -2.37 -8.79
N LEU A 181 -3.39 -2.08 -7.80
CA LEU A 181 -2.89 -3.04 -6.83
C LEU A 181 -2.69 -2.35 -5.49
N GLY A 182 -2.49 -3.13 -4.43
CA GLY A 182 -2.35 -2.60 -3.09
C GLY A 182 -1.66 -3.59 -2.18
N VAL A 183 -0.84 -3.08 -1.26
CA VAL A 183 -0.16 -3.90 -0.26
C VAL A 183 -0.53 -3.46 1.16
N ASP A 184 -0.88 -4.44 1.98
CA ASP A 184 -1.14 -4.29 3.42
C ASP A 184 -0.56 -5.50 4.16
N SER A 185 0.45 -5.27 5.00
CA SER A 185 1.22 -6.33 5.64
C SER A 185 1.76 -7.34 4.60
N THR A 186 1.53 -8.64 4.80
CA THR A 186 2.00 -9.72 3.92
C THR A 186 1.03 -10.06 2.78
N LEU A 187 0.16 -9.12 2.39
CA LEU A 187 -0.88 -9.34 1.39
C LEU A 187 -0.76 -8.33 0.26
N LEU A 188 -0.71 -8.85 -0.97
CA LEU A 188 -0.74 -8.08 -2.20
C LEU A 188 -2.07 -8.34 -2.92
N PHE A 189 -2.87 -7.29 -3.05
CA PHE A 189 -4.12 -7.27 -3.78
C PHE A 189 -3.86 -6.77 -5.19
N VAL A 190 -4.34 -7.49 -6.21
CA VAL A 190 -4.17 -7.14 -7.62
C VAL A 190 -5.51 -7.24 -8.33
N CYS A 191 -5.97 -6.13 -8.90
CA CYS A 191 -7.11 -6.11 -9.80
C CYS A 191 -6.69 -6.71 -11.15
N ASP A 192 -7.34 -7.79 -11.61
CA ASP A 192 -7.00 -8.46 -12.87
C ASP A 192 -8.26 -8.98 -13.56
N LYS A 193 -8.76 -8.25 -14.57
CA LYS A 193 -9.95 -8.54 -15.39
C LYS A 193 -11.04 -9.40 -14.71
N ASP A 194 -12.08 -8.74 -14.20
CA ASP A 194 -13.24 -9.38 -13.54
C ASP A 194 -12.88 -10.15 -12.25
N GLU A 195 -11.61 -10.13 -11.83
CA GLU A 195 -11.14 -10.76 -10.60
C GLU A 195 -10.32 -9.79 -9.74
N LEU A 196 -10.43 -9.97 -8.43
CA LEU A 196 -9.47 -9.49 -7.44
C LEU A 196 -8.63 -10.68 -6.99
N LYS A 197 -7.32 -10.63 -7.25
CA LYS A 197 -6.35 -11.64 -6.83
C LYS A 197 -5.65 -11.18 -5.56
N VAL A 198 -5.50 -12.07 -4.60
CA VAL A 198 -4.78 -11.81 -3.34
C VAL A 198 -3.63 -12.80 -3.20
N PHE A 199 -2.41 -12.28 -3.29
CA PHE A 199 -1.17 -13.03 -3.11
C PHE A 199 -0.65 -12.85 -1.68
N SER A 200 -0.01 -13.89 -1.14
CA SER A 200 0.84 -13.72 0.04
C SER A 200 2.22 -13.23 -0.41
N THR A 201 2.77 -12.23 0.28
CA THR A 201 4.15 -11.75 0.07
C THR A 201 5.15 -12.31 1.08
N SER A 202 4.73 -13.24 1.94
CA SER A 202 5.57 -13.84 3.00
C SER A 202 6.79 -14.62 2.50
N THR A 203 6.77 -15.08 1.25
CA THR A 203 7.86 -15.85 0.61
C THR A 203 8.47 -15.11 -0.59
N THR A 204 8.28 -13.79 -0.67
CA THR A 204 8.81 -12.93 -1.73
C THR A 204 10.33 -13.16 -1.88
N PRO A 205 10.87 -13.29 -3.11
CA PRO A 205 10.29 -12.87 -4.40
C PRO A 205 9.29 -13.84 -5.04
N VAL A 206 9.14 -15.05 -4.52
CA VAL A 206 8.22 -16.04 -5.09
C VAL A 206 6.85 -15.92 -4.42
N LEU A 207 5.85 -15.57 -5.22
CA LEU A 207 4.46 -15.45 -4.79
C LEU A 207 3.77 -16.81 -4.98
N PRO A 208 3.12 -17.37 -3.94
CA PRO A 208 2.30 -18.56 -4.09
C PRO A 208 1.06 -18.27 -4.94
N ALA A 209 0.33 -19.33 -5.32
CA ALA A 209 -0.93 -19.19 -6.04
C ALA A 209 -1.89 -18.25 -5.29
N PRO A 210 -2.49 -17.26 -5.97
CA PRO A 210 -3.36 -16.29 -5.31
C PRO A 210 -4.71 -16.91 -4.96
N GLN A 211 -5.38 -16.32 -3.97
CA GLN A 211 -6.82 -16.44 -3.85
C GLN A 211 -7.48 -15.50 -4.86
N SER A 212 -8.48 -16.00 -5.61
CA SER A 212 -9.23 -15.20 -6.57
C SER A 212 -10.66 -14.97 -6.09
N PHE A 213 -11.13 -13.73 -6.22
CA PHE A 213 -12.51 -13.34 -5.98
C PHE A 213 -13.08 -12.78 -7.28
N SER A 214 -14.23 -13.27 -7.74
CA SER A 214 -14.93 -12.76 -8.93
C SER A 214 -15.57 -11.40 -8.64
N ILE A 215 -14.74 -10.35 -8.64
CA ILE A 215 -15.09 -8.98 -8.32
C ILE A 215 -14.45 -8.09 -9.38
N ASN A 216 -15.27 -7.30 -10.07
CA ASN A 216 -14.80 -6.38 -11.08
C ASN A 216 -14.43 -5.03 -10.45
N VAL A 217 -13.13 -4.85 -10.19
CA VAL A 217 -12.55 -3.63 -9.62
C VAL A 217 -11.35 -3.17 -10.45
N SER A 218 -11.15 -1.86 -10.52
CA SER A 218 -10.09 -1.21 -11.28
C SER A 218 -8.92 -0.76 -10.42
N ASP A 219 -9.16 -0.50 -9.13
CA ASP A 219 -8.12 -0.12 -8.16
C ASP A 219 -8.53 -0.53 -6.75
N VAL A 220 -7.53 -0.68 -5.88
CA VAL A 220 -7.70 -1.10 -4.49
C VAL A 220 -6.75 -0.38 -3.56
N ILE A 221 -7.23 -0.04 -2.37
CA ILE A 221 -6.45 0.56 -1.28
C ILE A 221 -6.68 -0.28 -0.03
N PRO A 222 -5.86 -1.33 0.21
CA PRO A 222 -5.90 -2.10 1.44
C PRO A 222 -5.20 -1.31 2.55
N HIS A 223 -5.82 -1.32 3.73
CA HIS A 223 -5.27 -0.68 4.91
C HIS A 223 -5.87 -1.31 6.18
N ARG A 224 -5.02 -1.90 7.02
CA ARG A 224 -5.41 -2.42 8.34
C ARG A 224 -6.58 -3.41 8.25
N GLY A 225 -6.53 -4.31 7.27
CA GLY A 225 -7.55 -5.36 7.06
C GLY A 225 -8.88 -4.87 6.48
N GLN A 226 -8.99 -3.57 6.19
CA GLN A 226 -10.03 -3.02 5.33
C GLN A 226 -9.51 -2.89 3.90
N LEU A 227 -10.41 -3.01 2.94
CA LEU A 227 -10.11 -2.84 1.53
C LEU A 227 -11.12 -1.85 0.96
N LEU A 228 -10.62 -0.70 0.53
CA LEU A 228 -11.35 0.15 -0.40
C LEU A 228 -11.13 -0.40 -1.80
N ALA A 229 -12.19 -0.64 -2.56
CA ALA A 229 -12.09 -1.14 -3.93
C ALA A 229 -12.96 -0.30 -4.86
N ILE A 230 -12.39 0.16 -5.97
CA ILE A 230 -13.07 1.02 -6.93
C ILE A 230 -13.57 0.14 -8.06
N GLY A 231 -14.89 0.10 -8.24
CA GLY A 231 -15.56 -0.65 -9.30
C GLY A 231 -16.26 0.26 -10.31
N PRO A 232 -16.90 -0.32 -11.34
CA PRO A 232 -17.55 0.45 -12.41
C PRO A 232 -18.74 1.31 -11.94
N ASP A 233 -19.35 0.97 -10.80
CA ASP A 233 -20.56 1.59 -10.26
C ASP A 233 -20.35 2.21 -8.88
N GLY A 234 -19.12 2.32 -8.39
CA GLY A 234 -18.81 3.03 -7.16
C GLY A 234 -17.62 2.53 -6.36
N LEU A 235 -17.58 2.97 -5.10
CA LEU A 235 -16.56 2.60 -4.13
C LEU A 235 -17.13 1.54 -3.19
N TYR A 236 -16.46 0.39 -3.15
CA TYR A 236 -16.77 -0.73 -2.28
C TYR A 236 -15.85 -0.72 -1.07
N GLN A 237 -16.39 -1.12 0.08
CA GLN A 237 -15.62 -1.37 1.28
C GLN A 237 -15.76 -2.83 1.68
N TYR A 238 -14.64 -3.50 1.89
CA TYR A 238 -14.59 -4.86 2.40
C TYR A 238 -13.73 -4.95 3.66
N ARG A 239 -13.95 -6.02 4.42
CA ARG A 239 -13.01 -6.54 5.40
C ARG A 239 -12.36 -7.80 4.83
N TYR A 240 -11.04 -7.91 4.90
CA TYR A 240 -10.30 -9.12 4.53
C TYR A 240 -9.70 -9.75 5.79
N THR A 241 -10.20 -10.94 6.17
CA THR A 241 -9.77 -11.66 7.37
C THR A 241 -9.81 -13.16 7.12
N GLY A 242 -8.74 -13.89 7.49
CA GLY A 242 -8.69 -15.34 7.33
C GLY A 242 -8.94 -15.83 5.89
N GLY A 243 -8.48 -15.10 4.87
CA GLY A 243 -8.71 -15.46 3.47
C GLY A 243 -10.11 -15.18 2.94
N LYS A 244 -10.97 -14.51 3.71
CA LYS A 244 -12.34 -14.18 3.33
C LYS A 244 -12.52 -12.68 3.15
N LEU A 245 -13.07 -12.30 1.99
CA LEU A 245 -13.54 -10.96 1.73
C LEU A 245 -15.01 -10.81 2.16
N THR A 246 -15.27 -9.92 3.12
CA THR A 246 -16.63 -9.65 3.65
C THR A 246 -17.04 -8.23 3.29
N PRO A 247 -18.14 -8.02 2.54
CA PRO A 247 -18.64 -6.68 2.23
C PRO A 247 -19.01 -5.90 3.51
N LEU A 248 -18.68 -4.61 3.54
CA LEU A 248 -19.01 -3.68 4.62
C LEU A 248 -19.99 -2.61 4.14
N SER A 249 -19.69 -1.97 3.00
CA SER A 249 -20.54 -0.93 2.43
C SER A 249 -20.27 -0.78 0.93
N HIS A 250 -21.17 -0.05 0.26
CA HIS A 250 -21.03 0.39 -1.13
C HIS A 250 -21.51 1.83 -1.23
N LEU A 251 -20.67 2.68 -1.80
CA LEU A 251 -20.96 4.07 -2.11
C LEU A 251 -21.14 4.15 -3.63
N PRO A 252 -22.38 4.12 -4.13
CA PRO A 252 -22.64 4.10 -5.56
C PRO A 252 -22.20 5.42 -6.19
N ILE A 253 -21.60 5.33 -7.37
CA ILE A 253 -21.27 6.47 -8.21
C ILE A 253 -21.99 6.27 -9.54
N THR A 254 -22.92 7.16 -9.84
CA THR A 254 -23.56 7.21 -11.15
C THR A 254 -22.64 8.01 -12.08
N PRO A 255 -22.15 7.43 -13.20
CA PRO A 255 -21.45 8.21 -14.20
C PRO A 255 -22.36 9.34 -14.68
N THR A 256 -21.90 10.58 -14.59
CA THR A 256 -22.54 11.69 -15.30
C THR A 256 -22.20 11.55 -16.77
N ASN A 257 -23.18 11.14 -17.57
CA ASN A 257 -23.07 11.09 -19.03
C ASN A 257 -22.76 12.48 -19.61
#